data_AF-A0A953Y1B2-F1
#
_entry.id   AF-A0A953Y1B2-F1
#
_cell.length_a   1.000
_cell.length_b   1.000
_cell.length_c   1.000
_cell.angle_alpha   90.00
_cell.angle_beta   90.00
_cell.angle_gamma   90.00
#
_symmetry.space_group_name_H-M   'P 1'
#
loop_
_entity.id
_entity.type
_entity.pdbx_description
1 polymer ?
#
loop_
_entity_poly.entity_id
_entity_poly.type
_entity_poly.pdbx_seq_one_letter_code
_entity_poly.pdbx_strand_id
1 'polypeptide(L)'
;MKILIPMAIVLFSIAAGGSAWWLAQPAVETPEPPKECIIIDPASGKDKPRCASCGDARHPTAPLLLGEYETLIAQYANDPVDDSEALDSLCYYGVQTRDMLRDHGVGDLDAEHAEFFKREISRTHAFLSVRVTDENGVVRISMLRKRVAFDQRAHHEVDEVVDVLPPEISGTVKRVGLYHIWARF
;
A
#
# COMPACT_ATOMS: atom_id res chain seq x y z
N MET A 1 -13.25 -36.15 -12.53
CA MET A 1 -13.65 -35.66 -11.19
C MET A 1 -13.13 -34.22 -11.07
N LYS A 2 -13.98 -33.20 -11.22
CA LYS A 2 -13.60 -31.78 -11.15
C LYS A 2 -13.98 -31.26 -9.77
N ILE A 3 -13.00 -30.82 -9.00
CA ILE A 3 -13.18 -30.22 -7.67
C ILE A 3 -13.48 -28.73 -7.89
N LEU A 4 -14.71 -28.32 -7.57
CA LEU A 4 -15.13 -26.92 -7.52
C LEU A 4 -14.72 -26.33 -6.17
N ILE A 5 -13.89 -25.28 -6.20
CA ILE A 5 -13.59 -24.44 -5.03
C ILE A 5 -14.65 -23.33 -5.00
N PRO A 6 -15.40 -23.14 -3.90
CA PRO A 6 -16.37 -22.06 -3.81
C PRO A 6 -15.67 -20.71 -3.63
N MET A 7 -16.02 -19.77 -4.50
CA MET A 7 -15.59 -18.38 -4.47
C MET A 7 -16.47 -17.61 -3.47
N ALA A 8 -15.87 -17.15 -2.36
CA ALA A 8 -16.56 -16.31 -1.38
C ALA A 8 -16.73 -14.88 -1.93
N ILE A 9 -17.98 -14.43 -2.02
CA ILE A 9 -18.36 -13.04 -2.32
C ILE A 9 -18.54 -12.35 -0.98
N VAL A 10 -17.71 -11.35 -0.67
CA VAL A 10 -17.93 -10.45 0.47
C VAL A 10 -18.67 -9.21 -0.05
N LEU A 11 -19.94 -9.10 0.30
CA LEU A 11 -20.77 -7.91 0.10
C LEU A 11 -20.79 -7.11 1.41
N PHE A 12 -20.29 -5.88 1.38
CA PHE A 12 -20.53 -4.92 2.46
C PHE A 12 -21.79 -4.11 2.15
N SER A 13 -22.87 -4.40 2.88
CA SER A 13 -24.06 -3.55 2.92
C SER A 13 -23.89 -2.52 4.03
N ILE A 14 -23.70 -1.25 3.65
CA ILE A 14 -23.76 -0.13 4.61
C ILE A 14 -25.24 0.29 4.72
N ALA A 15 -25.87 -0.05 5.84
CA ALA A 15 -27.19 0.47 6.17
C ALA A 15 -27.04 1.93 6.64
N ALA A 16 -27.58 2.86 5.87
CA ALA A 16 -27.66 4.27 6.25
C ALA A 16 -28.73 4.45 7.34
N GLY A 17 -28.32 4.34 8.61
CA GLY A 17 -29.08 4.84 9.75
C GLY A 17 -28.84 6.34 9.90
N GLY A 18 -29.84 7.15 9.57
CA GLY A 18 -29.78 8.59 9.73
C GLY A 18 -29.91 9.02 11.19
N SER A 19 -28.81 9.45 11.79
CA SER A 19 -28.77 10.24 13.02
C SER A 19 -28.34 11.67 12.68
N ALA A 20 -29.26 12.61 12.87
CA ALA A 20 -29.06 14.04 12.66
C ALA A 20 -28.16 14.67 13.74
N TRP A 21 -26.85 14.51 13.58
CA TRP A 21 -25.82 15.07 14.48
C TRP A 21 -25.08 16.29 13.88
N TRP A 22 -25.64 16.94 12.86
CA TRP A 22 -24.99 18.02 12.10
C TRP A 22 -25.27 19.45 12.58
N LEU A 23 -25.83 19.65 13.78
CA LEU A 23 -25.93 21.00 14.37
C LEU A 23 -24.81 21.19 15.39
N ALA A 24 -23.85 22.05 15.02
CA ALA A 24 -22.66 22.49 15.76
C ALA A 24 -21.38 21.66 15.54
N GLN A 25 -20.79 21.77 14.34
CA GLN A 25 -19.35 21.58 14.20
C GLN A 25 -18.64 22.91 14.52
N PRO A 26 -17.60 22.92 15.38
CA PRO A 26 -16.73 24.10 15.53
C PRO A 26 -16.06 24.41 14.20
N ALA A 27 -15.76 25.69 13.95
CA ALA A 27 -15.07 26.14 12.74
C ALA A 27 -13.79 25.32 12.54
N VAL A 28 -13.79 24.47 11.50
CA VAL A 28 -12.59 23.76 11.06
C VAL A 28 -11.65 24.82 10.50
N GLU A 29 -10.55 25.08 11.19
CA GLU A 29 -9.45 25.88 10.65
C GLU A 29 -9.02 25.24 9.33
N THR A 30 -9.21 25.95 8.23
CA THR A 30 -8.74 25.54 6.91
C THR A 30 -7.23 25.31 7.00
N PRO A 31 -6.73 24.09 6.76
CA PRO A 31 -5.29 23.85 6.76
C PRO A 31 -4.64 24.76 5.71
N GLU A 32 -3.53 25.40 6.08
CA GLU A 32 -2.75 26.21 5.14
C GLU A 32 -2.41 25.39 3.89
N PRO A 33 -2.49 25.99 2.69
CA PRO A 33 -2.14 25.28 1.47
C PRO A 33 -0.71 24.75 1.58
N PRO A 34 -0.45 23.51 1.15
CA PRO A 34 0.88 22.91 1.25
C PRO A 34 1.91 23.79 0.54
N LYS A 35 2.98 24.13 1.26
CA LYS A 35 4.10 24.93 0.72
C LYS A 35 4.65 24.23 -0.52
N GLU A 36 4.59 24.95 -1.64
CA GLU A 36 5.10 24.51 -2.93
C GLU A 36 6.62 24.24 -2.79
N CYS A 37 7.04 22.98 -2.96
CA CYS A 37 8.45 22.62 -2.95
C CYS A 37 9.10 23.06 -4.27
N ILE A 38 9.72 24.24 -4.26
CA ILE A 38 10.51 24.74 -5.38
C ILE A 38 11.90 24.09 -5.31
N ILE A 39 12.16 23.10 -6.17
CA ILE A 39 13.51 22.54 -6.38
C ILE A 39 14.06 23.12 -7.68
N ILE A 40 15.13 23.92 -7.56
CA ILE A 40 15.81 24.55 -8.69
C ILE A 40 16.64 23.49 -9.41
N ASP A 41 16.34 23.25 -10.70
CA ASP A 41 17.16 22.43 -11.57
C ASP A 41 18.42 23.22 -12.00
N PRO A 42 19.64 22.83 -11.55
CA PRO A 42 20.85 23.60 -11.80
C PRO A 42 21.27 23.61 -13.28
N ALA A 43 20.71 22.75 -14.13
CA ALA A 43 21.12 22.62 -15.54
C ALA A 43 20.33 23.51 -16.51
N SER A 44 19.11 23.92 -16.16
CA SER A 44 18.21 24.57 -17.13
C SER A 44 17.90 26.04 -16.84
N GLY A 45 18.20 26.55 -15.64
CA GLY A 45 17.99 27.96 -15.26
C GLY A 45 16.55 28.46 -15.46
N LYS A 46 15.59 27.55 -15.64
CA LYS A 46 14.18 27.83 -15.86
C LYS A 46 13.39 27.04 -14.83
N ASP A 47 12.57 27.76 -14.07
CA ASP A 47 11.55 27.18 -13.21
C ASP A 47 10.54 26.43 -14.09
N LYS A 48 10.75 25.13 -14.27
CA LYS A 48 9.68 24.26 -14.72
C LYS A 48 8.87 23.89 -13.50
N PRO A 49 7.56 24.23 -13.43
CA PRO A 49 6.70 23.67 -12.41
C PRO A 49 6.73 22.15 -12.58
N ARG A 50 7.47 21.45 -11.72
CA ARG A 50 7.26 20.02 -11.57
C ARG A 50 5.88 19.92 -10.93
N CYS A 51 4.94 19.31 -11.63
CA CYS A 51 3.69 18.89 -11.00
C CYS A 51 4.04 18.22 -9.67
N ALA A 52 3.54 18.77 -8.57
CA ALA A 52 3.76 18.26 -7.21
C ALA A 52 3.28 16.79 -7.03
N SER A 53 2.69 16.18 -8.06
CA SER A 53 2.17 14.80 -8.04
C SER A 53 2.89 13.80 -8.96
N CYS A 54 3.93 14.16 -9.73
CA CYS A 54 4.33 13.31 -10.86
C CYS A 54 5.58 12.42 -10.71
N GLY A 55 6.34 12.41 -9.60
CA GLY A 55 7.66 11.77 -9.70
C GLY A 55 8.38 11.22 -8.48
N ASP A 56 8.02 11.56 -7.24
CA ASP A 56 8.61 10.81 -6.12
C ASP A 56 7.84 9.50 -5.95
N ALA A 57 8.19 8.57 -6.85
CA ALA A 57 7.72 7.20 -6.94
C ALA A 57 7.97 6.39 -5.65
N ARG A 58 8.73 6.96 -4.71
CA ARG A 58 8.92 6.43 -3.37
C ARG A 58 8.05 7.25 -2.45
N HIS A 59 6.96 6.66 -1.96
CA HIS A 59 6.37 7.16 -0.72
C HIS A 59 7.48 7.15 0.32
N PRO A 60 7.97 8.32 0.79
CA PRO A 60 9.16 8.35 1.61
C PRO A 60 8.83 7.65 2.93
N THR A 61 9.26 6.40 3.05
CA THR A 61 9.33 5.70 4.33
C THR A 61 10.46 6.35 5.11
N ALA A 62 10.22 6.67 6.37
CA ALA A 62 11.31 7.08 7.25
C ALA A 62 12.42 6.01 7.23
N PRO A 63 13.69 6.40 7.36
CA PRO A 63 14.77 5.43 7.55
C PRO A 63 14.50 4.57 8.78
N LEU A 64 14.60 3.25 8.64
CA LEU A 64 14.57 2.32 9.76
C LEU A 64 15.98 2.27 10.36
N LEU A 65 16.15 2.76 11.58
CA LEU A 65 17.43 2.71 12.27
C LEU A 65 17.64 1.33 12.91
N LEU A 66 18.90 0.94 13.14
CA LEU A 66 19.23 -0.37 13.73
C LEU A 66 18.56 -0.58 15.11
N GLY A 67 18.63 0.42 16.00
CA GLY A 67 18.00 0.30 17.32
C GLY A 67 16.47 0.20 17.27
N GLU A 68 15.83 0.80 16.25
CA GLU A 68 14.40 0.65 16.02
C GLU A 68 14.07 -0.75 15.51
N TYR A 69 14.87 -1.29 14.59
CA TYR A 69 14.74 -2.67 14.11
C TYR A 69 14.86 -3.67 15.27
N GLU A 70 15.89 -3.55 16.10
CA GLU A 70 16.11 -4.41 17.27
C GLU A 70 14.94 -4.31 18.26
N THR A 71 14.43 -3.10 18.49
CA THR A 71 13.25 -2.87 19.35
C THR A 71 12.01 -3.58 18.80
N LEU A 72 11.75 -3.45 17.50
CA LEU A 72 10.61 -4.10 16.85
C LEU A 72 10.73 -5.64 16.85
N ILE A 73 11.93 -6.18 16.64
CA ILE A 73 12.17 -7.63 16.74
C ILE A 73 11.92 -8.14 18.16
N ALA A 74 12.42 -7.42 19.17
CA ALA A 74 12.20 -7.79 20.57
C ALA A 74 10.71 -7.71 20.96
N GLN A 75 9.97 -6.72 20.45
CA GLN A 75 8.52 -6.63 20.65
C GLN A 75 7.81 -7.82 19.98
N TYR A 76 8.12 -8.08 18.71
CA TYR A 76 7.52 -9.20 17.98
C TYR A 76 7.77 -10.55 18.65
N ALA A 77 8.93 -10.75 19.28
CA ALA A 77 9.25 -11.96 20.05
C ALA A 77 8.26 -12.26 21.20
N ASN A 78 7.53 -11.24 21.67
CA ASN A 78 6.60 -11.35 22.80
C ASN A 78 5.13 -11.25 22.37
N ASP A 79 4.86 -11.00 21.10
CA ASP A 79 3.52 -10.86 20.53
C ASP A 79 3.04 -12.21 19.94
N PRO A 80 1.74 -12.36 19.64
CA PRO A 80 1.27 -13.43 18.78
C PRO A 80 1.94 -13.41 17.39
N VAL A 81 2.26 -14.60 16.88
CA VAL A 81 2.99 -14.80 15.62
C VAL A 81 2.35 -14.07 14.42
N ASP A 82 1.02 -14.01 14.34
CA ASP A 82 0.25 -13.51 13.20
C ASP A 82 -0.65 -12.28 13.51
N ASP A 83 -0.51 -11.70 14.70
CA ASP A 83 -1.26 -10.52 15.16
C ASP A 83 -0.37 -9.65 16.06
N SER A 84 0.56 -8.92 15.43
CA SER A 84 1.56 -8.08 16.10
C SER A 84 1.70 -6.74 15.40
N GLU A 85 1.58 -5.64 16.17
CA GLU A 85 1.83 -4.29 15.68
C GLU A 85 3.31 -4.10 15.29
N ALA A 86 4.23 -4.80 15.96
CA ALA A 86 5.65 -4.78 15.63
C ALA A 86 5.90 -5.45 14.27
N LEU A 87 5.24 -6.58 13.99
CA LEU A 87 5.31 -7.23 12.68
C LEU A 87 4.71 -6.36 11.57
N ASP A 88 3.59 -5.69 11.85
CA ASP A 88 2.97 -4.73 10.92
C ASP A 88 3.95 -3.60 10.57
N SER A 89 4.62 -3.04 11.58
CA SER A 89 5.64 -2.01 11.42
C SER A 89 6.85 -2.51 10.60
N LEU A 90 7.35 -3.71 10.91
CA LEU A 90 8.42 -4.35 10.14
C LEU A 90 8.02 -4.58 8.67
N CYS A 91 6.76 -4.95 8.41
CA CYS A 91 6.22 -5.06 7.05
C CYS A 91 6.12 -3.71 6.33
N TYR A 92 5.76 -2.64 7.05
CA TYR A 92 5.69 -1.27 6.53
C TYR A 92 7.05 -0.74 6.05
N TYR A 93 8.14 -1.08 6.75
CA TYR A 93 9.50 -0.70 6.35
C TYR A 93 10.05 -1.52 5.16
N GLY A 94 9.44 -2.66 4.86
CA GLY A 94 9.61 -3.39 3.59
C GLY A 94 11.06 -3.74 3.24
N VAL A 95 11.62 -3.05 2.24
CA VAL A 95 13.00 -3.29 1.77
C VAL A 95 14.02 -3.07 2.89
N GLN A 96 13.82 -2.04 3.71
CA GLN A 96 14.76 -1.72 4.80
C GLN A 96 14.81 -2.85 5.83
N THR A 97 13.66 -3.43 6.17
CA THR A 97 13.58 -4.61 7.05
C THR A 97 14.29 -5.82 6.46
N ARG A 98 14.20 -6.04 5.13
CA ARG A 98 14.96 -7.12 4.47
C ARG A 98 16.45 -6.93 4.56
N ASP A 99 16.92 -5.69 4.36
CA ASP A 99 18.33 -5.37 4.46
C ASP A 99 18.82 -5.58 5.90
N MET A 100 18.08 -5.09 6.90
CA MET A 100 18.37 -5.32 8.32
C MET A 100 18.38 -6.81 8.67
N LEU A 101 17.40 -7.58 8.19
CA LEU A 101 17.34 -9.03 8.38
C LEU A 101 18.56 -9.76 7.78
N ARG A 102 19.02 -9.34 6.59
CA ARG A 102 20.21 -9.91 5.96
C ARG A 102 21.47 -9.60 6.76
N ASP A 103 21.60 -8.38 7.25
CA ASP A 103 22.85 -7.86 7.81
C ASP A 103 22.96 -8.17 9.32
N HIS A 104 21.84 -8.27 10.04
CA HIS A 104 21.78 -8.45 11.50
C HIS A 104 21.04 -9.72 11.96
N GLY A 105 20.34 -10.42 11.07
CA GLY A 105 19.59 -11.63 11.41
C GLY A 105 18.29 -11.38 12.16
N VAL A 106 17.72 -12.44 12.75
CA VAL A 106 16.41 -12.43 13.43
C VAL A 106 16.49 -12.17 14.94
N GLY A 107 17.68 -11.90 15.49
CA GLY A 107 17.86 -11.74 16.94
C GLY A 107 17.43 -12.97 17.73
N ASP A 108 16.69 -12.74 18.82
CA ASP A 108 16.23 -13.77 19.77
C ASP A 108 14.84 -14.37 19.44
N LEU A 109 14.34 -14.21 18.20
CA LEU A 109 13.09 -14.85 17.80
C LEU A 109 13.20 -16.37 17.91
N ASP A 110 12.17 -17.01 18.48
CA ASP A 110 12.05 -18.45 18.43
C ASP A 110 11.87 -18.95 16.98
N ALA A 111 11.95 -20.26 16.79
CA ALA A 111 11.89 -20.85 15.46
C ALA A 111 10.58 -20.56 14.72
N GLU A 112 9.45 -20.46 15.43
CA GLU A 112 8.14 -20.22 14.82
C GLU A 112 8.03 -18.77 14.33
N HIS A 113 8.36 -17.81 15.18
CA HIS A 113 8.38 -16.39 14.86
C HIS A 113 9.39 -16.10 13.75
N ALA A 114 10.60 -16.66 13.81
CA ALA A 114 11.63 -16.46 12.81
C ALA A 114 11.20 -16.95 11.42
N GLU A 115 10.58 -18.11 11.33
CA GLU A 115 10.11 -18.66 10.05
C GLU A 115 8.89 -17.89 9.51
N PHE A 116 7.96 -17.49 10.38
CA PHE A 116 6.83 -16.64 9.99
C PHE A 116 7.34 -15.29 9.46
N PHE A 117 8.21 -14.62 10.20
CA PHE A 117 8.79 -13.33 9.85
C PHE A 117 9.52 -13.37 8.51
N LYS A 118 10.44 -14.33 8.31
CA LYS A 118 11.16 -14.49 7.04
C LYS A 118 10.21 -14.69 5.87
N ARG A 119 9.18 -15.54 6.05
CA ARG A 119 8.17 -15.79 5.01
C ARG A 119 7.43 -14.50 4.65
N GLU A 120 6.98 -13.74 5.63
CA GLU A 120 6.22 -12.52 5.37
C GLU A 120 7.08 -11.42 4.74
N ILE A 121 8.29 -11.19 5.25
CA ILE A 121 9.21 -10.18 4.72
C ILE A 121 9.73 -10.54 3.32
N SER A 122 9.73 -11.82 2.93
CA SER A 122 10.05 -12.24 1.57
C SER A 122 8.98 -11.86 0.53
N ARG A 123 7.77 -11.50 0.95
CA ARG A 123 6.68 -11.11 0.05
C ARG A 123 6.93 -9.71 -0.49
N THR A 124 7.40 -9.67 -1.74
CA THR A 124 7.85 -8.45 -2.41
C THR A 124 6.83 -7.86 -3.39
N HIS A 125 5.70 -8.53 -3.59
CA HIS A 125 4.70 -8.17 -4.59
C HIS A 125 3.28 -8.34 -4.06
N ALA A 126 2.38 -7.53 -4.60
CA ALA A 126 0.94 -7.72 -4.53
C ALA A 126 0.38 -8.19 -5.87
N PHE A 127 -0.90 -8.54 -5.86
CA PHE A 127 -1.68 -8.74 -7.06
C PHE A 127 -2.76 -7.68 -7.16
N LEU A 128 -2.87 -7.06 -8.32
CA LEU A 128 -3.83 -6.02 -8.63
C LEU A 128 -4.78 -6.50 -9.72
N SER A 129 -6.07 -6.24 -9.56
CA SER A 129 -7.08 -6.41 -10.59
C SER A 129 -8.02 -5.21 -10.54
N VAL A 130 -8.47 -4.74 -11.70
CA VAL A 130 -9.39 -3.61 -11.81
C VAL A 130 -10.63 -4.05 -12.56
N ARG A 131 -11.80 -3.67 -12.05
CA ARG A 131 -13.08 -3.86 -12.71
C ARG A 131 -13.91 -2.59 -12.55
N VAL A 132 -14.26 -1.97 -13.66
CA VAL A 132 -15.16 -0.82 -13.69
C VAL A 132 -16.49 -1.28 -14.23
N THR A 133 -17.55 -1.07 -13.46
CA THR A 133 -18.93 -1.39 -13.85
C THR A 133 -19.74 -0.11 -13.99
N ASP A 134 -20.60 -0.06 -15.00
CA ASP A 134 -21.55 1.04 -15.16
C ASP A 134 -22.76 0.91 -14.21
N GLU A 135 -23.70 1.85 -14.31
CA GLU A 135 -24.93 1.89 -13.50
C GLU A 135 -25.87 0.70 -13.72
N ASN A 136 -25.71 -0.01 -14.85
CA ASN A 136 -26.48 -1.21 -15.19
C ASN A 136 -25.75 -2.50 -14.77
N GLY A 137 -24.57 -2.39 -14.15
CA GLY A 137 -23.73 -3.52 -13.73
C GLY A 137 -22.92 -4.15 -14.86
N VAL A 138 -22.86 -3.54 -16.05
CA VAL A 138 -22.05 -4.02 -17.17
C VAL A 138 -20.58 -3.66 -16.92
N VAL A 139 -19.69 -4.64 -17.08
CA VAL A 139 -18.24 -4.41 -16.98
C VAL A 139 -17.78 -3.64 -18.21
N ARG A 140 -17.31 -2.41 -18.02
CA ARG A 140 -16.81 -1.53 -19.10
C ARG A 140 -15.30 -1.62 -19.25
N ILE A 141 -14.59 -1.85 -18.15
CA ILE A 141 -13.13 -2.02 -18.15
C ILE A 141 -12.80 -3.22 -17.27
N SER A 142 -11.95 -4.11 -17.76
CA SER A 142 -11.40 -5.21 -16.97
C SER A 142 -9.88 -5.26 -17.09
N MET A 143 -9.23 -5.48 -15.95
CA MET A 143 -7.82 -5.82 -15.86
C MET A 143 -7.71 -7.03 -14.95
N LEU A 144 -7.34 -8.15 -15.56
CA LEU A 144 -7.04 -9.41 -14.91
C LEU A 144 -5.85 -9.24 -13.96
N ARG A 145 -5.72 -10.21 -13.06
CA ARG A 145 -4.71 -10.24 -11.99
C ARG A 145 -3.28 -9.97 -12.52
N LYS A 146 -2.77 -8.75 -12.33
CA LYS A 146 -1.38 -8.37 -12.60
C LYS A 146 -0.57 -8.43 -11.31
N ARG A 147 0.70 -8.84 -11.42
CA ARG A 147 1.65 -8.84 -10.29
C ARG A 147 2.34 -7.48 -10.24
N VAL A 148 2.37 -6.84 -9.07
CA VAL A 148 2.92 -5.49 -8.87
C VAL A 148 3.93 -5.52 -7.74
N ALA A 149 5.13 -4.99 -7.95
CA ALA A 149 6.14 -4.88 -6.91
C ALA A 149 5.75 -3.77 -5.91
N PHE A 150 6.02 -4.00 -4.62
CA PHE A 150 5.84 -2.95 -3.62
C PHE A 150 6.84 -1.80 -3.82
N ASP A 151 6.42 -0.58 -3.49
CA ASP A 151 7.22 0.64 -3.54
C ASP A 151 7.80 0.96 -4.93
N GLN A 152 7.16 0.44 -5.99
CA GLN A 152 7.49 0.73 -7.38
C GLN A 152 6.26 1.30 -8.08
N ARG A 153 6.49 2.34 -8.88
CA ARG A 153 5.48 2.84 -9.81
C ARG A 153 5.27 1.80 -10.91
N ALA A 154 4.02 1.42 -11.13
CA ALA A 154 3.61 0.50 -12.17
C ALA A 154 2.61 1.18 -13.09
N HIS A 155 2.80 1.01 -14.39
CA HIS A 155 1.83 1.34 -15.42
C HIS A 155 1.22 0.04 -15.93
N HIS A 156 -0.10 -0.02 -16.00
CA HIS A 156 -0.83 -1.20 -16.42
C HIS A 156 -1.75 -0.87 -17.58
N GLU A 157 -1.68 -1.73 -18.59
CA GLU A 157 -2.68 -1.79 -19.64
C GLU A 157 -3.87 -2.61 -19.16
N VAL A 158 -5.06 -2.13 -19.49
CA VAL A 158 -6.32 -2.83 -19.28
C VAL A 158 -6.45 -3.97 -20.30
N ASP A 159 -7.02 -5.09 -19.87
CA ASP A 159 -7.17 -6.27 -20.74
C ASP A 159 -8.40 -6.16 -21.65
N GLU A 160 -9.46 -5.49 -21.18
CA GLU A 160 -10.70 -5.29 -21.93
C GLU A 160 -11.27 -3.89 -21.69
N VAL A 161 -11.78 -3.28 -22.77
CA VAL A 161 -12.48 -1.99 -22.75
C VAL A 161 -13.69 -2.08 -23.67
N VAL A 162 -14.87 -1.74 -23.16
CA VAL A 162 -16.16 -1.82 -23.86
C VAL A 162 -16.88 -0.48 -23.77
N ASP A 163 -17.14 0.13 -24.92
CA ASP A 163 -17.92 1.38 -25.09
C ASP A 163 -17.45 2.57 -24.23
N VAL A 164 -16.16 2.63 -23.87
CA VAL A 164 -15.53 3.75 -23.17
C VAL A 164 -14.12 4.00 -23.72
N LEU A 165 -13.55 5.17 -23.43
CA LEU A 165 -12.14 5.43 -23.73
C LEU A 165 -11.24 4.60 -22.79
N PRO A 166 -10.16 3.98 -23.29
CA PRO A 166 -9.22 3.25 -22.45
C PRO A 166 -8.60 4.16 -21.37
N PRO A 167 -8.73 3.83 -20.07
CA PRO A 167 -8.06 4.60 -19.03
C PRO A 167 -6.57 4.25 -19.00
N GLU A 168 -5.76 5.19 -18.51
CA GLU A 168 -4.42 4.87 -18.03
C GLU A 168 -4.51 4.47 -16.55
N ILE A 169 -3.99 3.29 -16.21
CA ILE A 169 -3.86 2.85 -14.81
C ILE A 169 -2.38 2.91 -14.44
N SER A 170 -2.00 3.96 -13.72
CA SER A 170 -0.62 4.18 -13.27
C SER A 170 -0.62 4.46 -11.78
N GLY A 171 0.11 3.68 -11.00
CA GLY A 171 0.13 3.90 -9.55
C GLY A 171 1.27 3.24 -8.82
N THR A 172 1.30 3.44 -7.52
CA THR A 172 2.23 2.77 -6.60
C THR A 172 1.44 1.97 -5.58
N VAL A 173 1.91 0.76 -5.31
CA VAL A 173 1.37 -0.11 -4.25
C VAL A 173 2.41 -0.23 -3.14
N LYS A 174 1.98 -0.09 -1.90
CA LYS A 174 2.84 -0.22 -0.71
C LYS A 174 2.22 -1.17 0.29
N ARG A 175 3.04 -2.01 0.91
CA ARG A 175 2.63 -2.78 2.08
C ARG A 175 2.69 -1.88 3.30
N VAL A 176 1.59 -1.80 4.06
CA VAL A 176 1.50 -0.95 5.27
C VAL A 176 1.20 -1.75 6.54
N GLY A 177 1.17 -3.08 6.42
CA GLY A 177 1.05 -4.03 7.52
C GLY A 177 1.10 -5.47 6.99
N LEU A 178 0.89 -6.45 7.85
CA LEU A 178 0.85 -7.86 7.51
C LEU A 178 -0.25 -8.15 6.48
N TYR A 179 -1.45 -7.62 6.73
CA TYR A 179 -2.64 -7.80 5.89
C TYR A 179 -3.12 -6.52 5.19
N HIS A 180 -2.37 -5.43 5.33
CA HIS A 180 -2.77 -4.12 4.85
C HIS A 180 -1.89 -3.65 3.69
N ILE A 181 -2.55 -3.22 2.61
CA ILE A 181 -1.92 -2.65 1.43
C ILE A 181 -2.52 -1.27 1.20
N TRP A 182 -1.66 -0.30 0.96
CA TRP A 182 -2.02 1.01 0.49
C TRP A 182 -1.71 1.12 -1.01
N ALA A 183 -2.59 1.77 -1.77
CA ALA A 183 -2.37 1.99 -3.19
C ALA A 183 -2.88 3.37 -3.61
N ARG A 184 -2.20 3.97 -4.59
CA ARG A 184 -2.58 5.23 -5.24
C ARG A 184 -2.40 5.10 -6.74
N PHE A 185 -3.48 5.31 -7.47
CA PHE A 185 -3.57 5.30 -8.94
C PHE A 185 -4.09 6.65 -9.43
#